data_AF-A0A944JGM1-F1
#
_entry.id   AF-A0A944JGM1-F1
#
_cell.length_a   1.000
_cell.length_b   1.000
_cell.length_c   1.000
_cell.angle_alpha   90.00
_cell.angle_beta   90.00
_cell.angle_gamma   90.00
#
_symmetry.space_group_name_H-M   'P 1'
#
loop_
_entity.id
_entity.type
_entity.pdbx_description
1 polymer ?
#
loop_
_entity_poly.entity_id
_entity_poly.type
_entity_poly.pdbx_seq_one_letter_code
_entity_poly.pdbx_strand_id
1 'polypeptide(L)'
;MRRPLSLPLPILRQVLRPVLAAALLLAPVALAPAAYADQGAGPSAGPSAREDEEQGAYIVTLVPGADPARVMRETGITEARYVYRSAVRGFAANLNDAQLAALRAHPDVMGIEKDGGAVGAPVEPAEPAESVQPVQLLQPVQMVRLWGWGG
;
A
#
# COMPACT_ATOMS: atom_id res chain seq x y z
N MET A 1 -40.86 -26.66 -31.29
CA MET A 1 -41.31 -25.65 -30.31
C MET A 1 -40.27 -24.53 -30.26
N ARG A 2 -40.66 -23.29 -30.56
CA ARG A 2 -39.82 -22.09 -30.50
C ARG A 2 -40.40 -21.12 -29.47
N ARG A 3 -39.49 -20.29 -28.93
CA ARG A 3 -39.64 -18.97 -28.25
C ARG A 3 -39.33 -18.98 -26.75
N PRO A 4 -38.81 -17.86 -26.18
CA PRO A 4 -37.56 -17.17 -26.53
C PRO A 4 -36.81 -16.59 -25.29
N LEU A 5 -35.66 -15.96 -25.55
CA LEU A 5 -34.93 -15.04 -24.66
C LEU A 5 -35.83 -14.06 -23.90
N SER A 6 -35.42 -13.69 -22.67
CA SER A 6 -35.66 -12.34 -22.12
C SER A 6 -34.65 -12.02 -21.00
N LEU A 7 -33.66 -11.20 -21.33
CA LEU A 7 -33.01 -10.26 -20.39
C LEU A 7 -33.92 -9.03 -20.28
N PRO A 8 -34.00 -8.40 -19.10
CA PRO A 8 -34.27 -6.96 -19.04
C PRO A 8 -33.21 -6.19 -18.24
N LEU A 9 -32.33 -5.49 -18.96
CA LEU A 9 -31.82 -4.18 -18.50
C LEU A 9 -32.96 -3.16 -18.71
N PRO A 10 -33.41 -2.45 -17.67
CA PRO A 10 -33.63 -1.02 -17.88
C PRO A 10 -33.50 -0.20 -16.59
N ILE A 11 -32.32 0.37 -16.31
CA ILE A 11 -32.26 1.60 -15.49
C ILE A 11 -31.31 2.61 -16.14
N LEU A 12 -31.56 2.87 -17.43
CA LEU A 12 -31.24 4.15 -18.04
C LEU A 12 -32.56 4.84 -18.36
N ARG A 13 -33.17 5.47 -17.35
CA ARG A 13 -34.26 6.44 -17.51
C ARG A 13 -34.02 7.56 -16.49
N GLN A 14 -33.51 8.70 -16.94
CA GLN A 14 -34.36 9.79 -17.41
C GLN A 14 -34.83 10.65 -16.23
N VAL A 15 -33.94 11.47 -15.67
CA VAL A 15 -34.36 12.69 -14.97
C VAL A 15 -34.15 13.85 -15.93
N LEU A 16 -35.22 14.08 -16.68
CA LEU A 16 -35.43 15.15 -17.63
C LEU A 16 -35.41 16.50 -16.89
N ARG A 17 -34.44 17.38 -17.18
CA ARG A 17 -34.61 18.85 -17.05
C ARG A 17 -35.60 19.29 -18.15
N PRO A 18 -36.55 20.25 -17.98
CA PRO A 18 -36.26 21.67 -17.70
C PRO A 18 -37.38 22.34 -16.84
N VAL A 19 -37.40 23.61 -16.38
CA VAL A 19 -37.43 24.93 -17.05
C VAL A 19 -37.29 26.04 -15.99
N LEU A 20 -36.34 26.96 -16.21
CA LEU A 20 -36.37 28.43 -16.09
C LEU A 20 -37.34 29.14 -15.09
N ALA A 21 -36.80 29.92 -14.13
CA ALA A 21 -36.85 31.40 -14.10
C ALA A 21 -36.67 32.04 -12.69
N ALA A 22 -35.79 33.05 -12.65
CA ALA A 22 -35.83 34.31 -11.87
C ALA A 22 -35.61 34.34 -10.33
N ALA A 23 -34.38 34.73 -9.98
CA ALA A 23 -33.99 35.84 -9.08
C ALA A 23 -34.53 35.91 -7.63
N LEU A 24 -33.61 35.81 -6.65
CA LEU A 24 -33.44 36.85 -5.62
C LEU A 24 -32.06 36.73 -4.93
N LEU A 25 -31.43 37.88 -4.74
CA LEU A 25 -30.11 38.11 -4.12
C LEU A 25 -30.01 37.60 -2.67
N LEU A 26 -28.91 36.92 -2.35
CA LEU A 26 -28.15 37.15 -1.11
C LEU A 26 -26.73 36.57 -1.29
N ALA A 27 -25.72 37.43 -1.30
CA ALA A 27 -24.32 37.01 -1.31
C ALA A 27 -23.88 36.63 0.11
N PRO A 28 -23.33 35.42 0.34
CA PRO A 28 -22.56 35.15 1.53
C PRO A 28 -21.08 35.48 1.26
N VAL A 29 -20.56 36.46 1.98
CA VAL A 29 -19.10 36.62 2.17
C VAL A 29 -18.61 35.37 2.89
N ALA A 30 -17.80 34.55 2.21
CA ALA A 30 -17.13 33.41 2.81
C ALA A 30 -15.62 33.50 2.50
N LEU A 31 -14.89 33.84 3.56
CA LEU A 31 -13.50 33.53 3.89
C LEU A 31 -12.64 32.93 2.76
N ALA A 32 -11.59 33.65 2.37
CA ALA A 32 -10.52 33.13 1.52
C ALA A 32 -9.93 31.84 2.14
N PRO A 33 -9.68 30.77 1.36
CA PRO A 33 -8.84 29.69 1.84
C PRO A 33 -7.42 30.24 2.01
N ALA A 34 -6.89 30.15 3.23
CA ALA A 34 -5.45 30.22 3.43
C ALA A 34 -4.84 29.11 2.56
N ALA A 35 -4.14 29.51 1.50
CA ALA A 35 -3.30 28.61 0.75
C ALA A 35 -2.24 28.08 1.74
N TYR A 36 -2.46 26.88 2.27
CA TYR A 36 -1.33 26.06 2.71
C TYR A 36 -0.48 25.85 1.48
N ALA A 37 0.61 26.60 1.39
CA ALA A 37 1.69 26.26 0.49
C ALA A 37 2.23 24.92 0.98
N ASP A 38 1.77 23.83 0.35
CA ASP A 38 2.44 22.54 0.36
C ASP A 38 3.79 22.74 -0.34
N GLN A 39 4.77 23.26 0.39
CA GLN A 39 6.17 23.31 -0.03
C GLN A 39 6.84 22.07 0.56
N GLY A 40 6.56 20.92 -0.04
CA GLY A 40 7.01 19.64 0.50
C GLY A 40 7.22 18.52 -0.51
N ALA A 41 7.24 18.78 -1.82
CA ALA A 41 7.68 17.79 -2.81
C ALA A 41 8.23 18.50 -4.05
N GLY A 42 9.52 18.84 -4.03
CA GLY A 42 10.23 19.06 -5.30
C GLY A 42 10.40 17.70 -5.98
N PRO A 43 9.91 17.47 -7.21
CA PRO A 43 10.28 16.28 -7.94
C PRO A 43 11.77 16.39 -8.26
N SER A 44 12.60 15.60 -7.57
CA SER A 44 13.94 15.30 -8.05
C SER A 44 13.80 14.33 -9.21
N ALA A 45 13.31 14.84 -10.35
CA ALA A 45 13.21 14.09 -11.59
C ALA A 45 14.60 13.98 -12.20
N GLY A 46 15.30 12.90 -11.84
CA GLY A 46 16.41 12.40 -12.66
C GLY A 46 15.90 11.96 -14.05
N PRO A 47 16.81 11.76 -15.01
CA PRO A 47 16.46 11.41 -16.40
C PRO A 47 15.61 10.12 -16.57
N SER A 48 15.41 9.31 -15.52
CA SER A 48 14.52 8.14 -15.52
C SER A 48 13.02 8.48 -15.46
N ALA A 49 12.64 9.69 -15.04
CA ALA A 49 11.25 10.04 -14.78
C ALA A 49 10.31 9.89 -15.99
N ARG A 50 10.82 10.05 -17.22
CA ARG A 50 9.97 10.02 -18.44
C ARG A 50 9.66 8.62 -18.97
N GLU A 51 10.58 7.66 -18.79
CA GLU A 51 10.33 6.25 -19.16
C GLU A 51 9.52 5.54 -18.05
N ASP A 52 9.70 5.97 -16.81
CA ASP A 52 8.87 5.56 -15.67
C ASP A 52 7.45 6.16 -15.71
N GLU A 53 7.25 7.32 -16.36
CA GLU A 53 5.94 7.99 -16.42
C GLU A 53 4.84 7.17 -17.13
N GLU A 54 5.23 6.30 -18.08
CA GLU A 54 4.29 5.41 -18.78
C GLU A 54 4.14 4.04 -18.09
N GLN A 55 4.94 3.76 -17.06
CA GLN A 55 4.92 2.50 -16.32
C GLN A 55 4.46 2.72 -14.87
N GLY A 56 3.38 2.03 -14.47
CA GLY A 56 2.94 2.07 -13.08
C GLY A 56 3.64 0.99 -12.24
N ALA A 57 3.94 1.29 -10.98
CA ALA A 57 4.36 0.28 -10.00
C ALA A 57 3.16 -0.55 -9.54
N TYR A 58 3.23 -1.88 -9.67
CA TYR A 58 2.15 -2.80 -9.28
C TYR A 58 2.67 -3.99 -8.48
N ILE A 59 1.75 -4.59 -7.74
CA ILE A 59 1.86 -5.88 -7.08
C ILE A 59 0.84 -6.81 -7.75
N VAL A 60 1.33 -7.94 -8.26
CA VAL A 60 0.53 -8.99 -8.89
C VAL A 60 0.47 -10.19 -7.95
N THR A 61 -0.73 -10.60 -7.59
CA THR A 61 -0.98 -11.80 -6.79
C THR A 61 -1.49 -12.91 -7.68
N LEU A 62 -0.94 -14.11 -7.53
CA LEU A 62 -1.25 -15.28 -8.32
C LEU A 62 -2.04 -16.30 -7.50
N VAL A 63 -2.76 -17.18 -8.21
CA VAL A 63 -3.41 -18.33 -7.60
C VAL A 63 -2.38 -19.28 -6.95
N PRO A 64 -2.76 -20.08 -5.94
CA PRO A 64 -1.86 -21.05 -5.32
C PRO A 64 -1.25 -22.02 -6.35
N GLY A 65 0.05 -22.31 -6.21
CA GLY A 65 0.77 -23.24 -7.09
C GLY A 65 1.26 -22.66 -8.41
N ALA A 66 0.80 -21.47 -8.82
CA ALA A 66 1.32 -20.79 -9.99
C ALA A 66 2.82 -20.43 -9.83
N ASP A 67 3.53 -20.41 -10.96
CA ASP A 67 4.92 -19.98 -11.04
C ASP A 67 5.01 -18.53 -11.54
N PRO A 68 5.48 -17.58 -10.71
CA PRO A 68 5.67 -16.20 -11.11
C PRO A 68 6.52 -16.04 -12.37
N ALA A 69 7.58 -16.83 -12.53
CA ALA A 69 8.48 -16.71 -13.68
C ALA A 69 7.79 -17.12 -15.00
N ARG A 70 6.93 -18.15 -14.95
CA ARG A 70 6.08 -18.55 -16.07
C ARG A 70 5.14 -17.42 -16.48
N VAL A 71 4.38 -16.87 -15.53
CA VAL A 71 3.40 -15.81 -15.79
C VAL A 71 4.09 -14.58 -16.39
N MET A 72 5.19 -14.13 -15.79
CA MET A 72 5.96 -12.98 -16.30
C MET A 72 6.37 -13.14 -17.76
N ARG A 73 6.91 -14.31 -18.15
CA ARG A 73 7.30 -14.57 -19.55
C ARG A 73 6.09 -14.55 -20.48
N GLU A 74 4.99 -15.19 -20.09
CA GLU A 74 3.77 -15.28 -20.90
C GLU A 74 3.09 -13.91 -21.09
N THR A 75 3.29 -12.98 -20.17
CA THR A 75 2.77 -11.61 -20.25
C THR A 75 3.80 -10.58 -20.72
N GLY A 76 4.99 -10.99 -21.19
CA GLY A 76 6.01 -10.08 -21.70
C GLY A 76 6.66 -9.18 -20.65
N ILE A 77 6.71 -9.62 -19.40
CA ILE A 77 7.37 -8.93 -18.29
C ILE A 77 8.75 -9.56 -18.11
N THR A 78 9.80 -8.78 -18.31
CA THR A 78 11.18 -9.25 -18.26
C THR A 78 11.83 -9.06 -16.89
N GLU A 79 11.33 -8.10 -16.11
CA GLU A 79 11.92 -7.71 -14.84
C GLU A 79 10.85 -7.56 -13.75
N ALA A 80 11.15 -8.07 -12.56
CA ALA A 80 10.37 -7.84 -11.36
C ALA A 80 11.26 -7.15 -10.32
N ARG A 81 10.70 -6.14 -9.65
CA ARG A 81 11.31 -5.52 -8.46
C ARG A 81 11.41 -6.51 -7.32
N TYR A 82 10.44 -7.42 -7.19
CA TYR A 82 10.44 -8.49 -6.20
C TYR A 82 9.57 -9.68 -6.62
N VAL A 83 9.91 -10.88 -6.14
CA VAL A 83 9.11 -12.10 -6.35
C VAL A 83 8.74 -12.74 -5.02
N TYR A 84 7.44 -12.85 -4.74
CA TYR A 84 6.90 -13.46 -3.52
C TYR A 84 6.68 -14.97 -3.72
N ARG A 85 7.21 -15.79 -2.80
CA ARG A 85 7.18 -17.26 -2.92
C ARG A 85 6.56 -17.99 -1.71
N SER A 86 6.45 -17.33 -0.57
CA SER A 86 6.08 -17.96 0.71
C SER A 86 4.68 -17.58 1.19
N ALA A 87 4.52 -16.39 1.78
CA ALA A 87 3.24 -15.95 2.37
C ALA A 87 2.17 -15.64 1.31
N VAL A 88 2.62 -15.14 0.16
CA VAL A 88 1.82 -14.89 -1.05
C VAL A 88 2.63 -15.33 -2.26
N ARG A 89 1.95 -15.76 -3.31
CA ARG A 89 2.53 -16.10 -4.61
C ARG A 89 2.33 -14.92 -5.55
N GLY A 90 3.41 -14.40 -6.11
CA GLY A 90 3.29 -13.22 -6.97
C GLY A 90 4.60 -12.50 -7.23
N PHE A 91 4.49 -11.28 -7.73
CA PHE A 91 5.64 -10.41 -7.99
C PHE A 91 5.22 -8.94 -7.97
N ALA A 92 6.19 -8.06 -7.73
CA ALA A 92 6.03 -6.62 -7.89
C ALA A 92 6.88 -6.17 -9.09
N ALA A 93 6.33 -5.33 -9.96
CA ALA A 93 6.99 -4.86 -11.19
C ALA A 93 6.49 -3.47 -11.59
N ASN A 94 7.24 -2.80 -12.46
CA ASN A 94 6.72 -1.66 -13.22
C ASN A 94 6.05 -2.22 -14.48
N LEU A 95 4.79 -1.84 -14.72
CA LEU A 95 3.97 -2.39 -15.80
C LEU A 95 3.43 -1.27 -16.68
N ASN A 96 3.52 -1.48 -17.99
CA ASN A 96 2.78 -0.68 -18.96
C ASN A 96 1.35 -1.21 -19.17
N ASP A 97 0.54 -0.47 -19.92
CA ASP A 97 -0.87 -0.80 -20.18
C ASP A 97 -1.05 -2.14 -20.89
N ALA A 98 -0.16 -2.50 -21.80
CA ALA A 98 -0.24 -3.76 -22.53
C ALA A 98 0.03 -4.97 -21.60
N GLN A 99 1.01 -4.87 -20.72
CA GLN A 99 1.32 -5.87 -19.71
C GLN A 99 0.18 -6.00 -18.69
N LEU A 100 -0.40 -4.89 -18.26
CA LEU A 100 -1.59 -4.88 -17.40
C LEU A 100 -2.78 -5.59 -18.06
N ALA A 101 -3.04 -5.32 -19.34
CA ALA A 101 -4.10 -5.99 -20.08
C ALA A 101 -3.84 -7.51 -20.19
N ALA A 102 -2.61 -7.91 -20.49
CA ALA A 102 -2.22 -9.32 -20.55
C ALA A 102 -2.40 -10.03 -19.19
N LEU A 103 -1.97 -9.41 -18.09
CA LEU A 103 -2.15 -9.95 -16.74
C LEU A 103 -3.62 -10.09 -16.35
N ARG A 104 -4.47 -9.10 -16.69
CA ARG A 104 -5.92 -9.19 -16.41
C ARG A 104 -6.61 -10.34 -17.14
N ALA A 105 -6.06 -10.77 -18.27
CA ALA A 105 -6.57 -11.90 -19.06
C ALA A 105 -5.93 -13.24 -18.67
N HIS A 106 -4.89 -13.24 -17.84
CA HIS A 106 -4.10 -14.44 -17.54
C HIS A 106 -4.79 -15.28 -16.45
N PRO A 107 -5.05 -16.59 -16.68
CA PRO A 107 -5.86 -17.41 -15.77
C PRO A 107 -5.26 -17.63 -14.37
N ASP A 108 -3.93 -17.55 -14.25
CA ASP A 108 -3.24 -17.70 -12.95
C ASP A 108 -3.19 -16.41 -12.12
N VAL A 109 -3.65 -15.28 -12.65
CA VAL A 109 -3.64 -14.00 -11.92
C VAL A 109 -4.89 -13.88 -11.07
N MET A 110 -4.71 -13.76 -9.76
CA MET A 110 -5.79 -13.59 -8.78
C MET A 110 -6.11 -12.11 -8.55
N GLY A 111 -5.10 -11.23 -8.57
CA GLY A 111 -5.28 -9.81 -8.30
C GLY A 111 -4.12 -8.97 -8.82
N ILE A 112 -4.42 -7.73 -9.16
CA ILE A 112 -3.44 -6.72 -9.60
C ILE A 112 -3.74 -5.43 -8.85
N GLU A 113 -2.80 -4.98 -8.05
CA GLU A 113 -2.95 -3.78 -7.21
C GLU A 113 -1.83 -2.79 -7.52
N LYS A 114 -2.16 -1.49 -7.57
CA LYS A 114 -1.15 -0.45 -7.71
C LYS A 114 -0.37 -0.36 -6.41
N ASP A 115 0.95 -0.38 -6.52
CA ASP A 115 1.85 -0.24 -5.38
C ASP A 115 1.78 1.20 -4.83
N GLY A 116 1.70 1.33 -3.52
CA GLY A 116 1.40 2.60 -2.84
C GLY A 116 2.15 2.75 -1.53
N GLY A 117 2.26 3.98 -1.05
CA GLY A 117 2.91 4.28 0.22
C GLY A 117 2.07 3.85 1.43
N ALA A 118 2.74 3.42 2.50
CA ALA A 118 2.13 3.23 3.80
C ALA A 118 2.61 4.32 4.77
N VAL A 119 1.72 4.79 5.64
CA VAL A 119 2.06 5.71 6.73
C VAL A 119 2.05 4.92 8.02
N GLY A 120 3.16 4.94 8.75
CA GLY A 120 3.25 4.31 10.07
C GLY A 120 2.39 5.08 11.08
N ALA A 121 1.68 4.36 11.95
CA ALA A 121 1.10 4.98 13.12
C ALA A 121 2.21 5.51 14.03
N PRO A 122 2.02 6.65 14.71
CA PRO A 122 2.94 7.10 15.74
C PRO A 122 3.15 5.98 16.76
N VAL A 123 4.39 5.54 16.93
CA VAL A 123 4.75 4.69 18.06
C VAL A 123 4.95 5.59 19.26
N GLU A 124 4.09 5.47 20.27
CA GLU A 124 4.38 6.08 21.57
C GLU A 124 5.70 5.46 22.06
N PRO A 125 6.70 6.27 22.48
CA PRO A 125 7.93 5.73 23.01
C PRO A 125 7.56 4.74 24.10
N ALA A 126 8.04 3.50 24.00
CA ALA A 126 7.94 2.59 25.13
C ALA A 126 8.51 3.34 26.33
N GLU A 127 7.67 3.59 27.35
CA GLU A 127 8.19 4.08 28.62
C GLU A 127 9.38 3.20 28.96
N PRO A 128 10.59 3.77 29.16
CA PRO A 128 11.77 2.98 29.45
C PRO A 128 11.39 2.12 30.64
N ALA A 129 11.36 0.79 30.42
CA ALA A 129 10.87 -0.20 31.37
C ALA A 129 11.25 0.25 32.77
N GLU A 130 10.23 0.72 33.50
CA GLU A 130 10.37 1.26 34.83
C GLU A 130 11.27 0.28 35.58
N SER A 131 12.49 0.74 35.88
CA SER A 131 13.50 0.06 36.69
C SER A 131 13.08 -1.35 37.09
N VAL A 132 13.41 -2.34 36.25
CA VAL A 132 13.51 -3.73 36.73
C VAL A 132 14.68 -3.69 37.71
N GLN A 133 14.38 -3.32 38.96
CA GLN A 133 15.32 -3.38 40.06
C GLN A 133 15.87 -4.80 40.03
N PRO A 134 17.19 -5.02 39.84
CA PRO A 134 17.71 -6.36 39.97
C PRO A 134 17.28 -6.83 41.35
N VAL A 135 16.64 -8.01 41.44
CA VAL A 135 16.45 -8.70 42.71
C VAL A 135 17.82 -8.68 43.37
N GLN A 136 17.99 -7.86 44.41
CA GLN A 136 19.24 -7.81 45.15
C GLN A 136 19.39 -9.20 45.75
N LEU A 137 20.22 -10.02 45.10
CA LEU A 137 20.70 -11.26 45.66
C LEU A 137 21.34 -10.87 47.00
N LEU A 138 20.69 -11.25 48.09
CA LEU A 138 21.24 -11.16 49.45
C LEU A 138 22.69 -11.65 49.37
N GLN A 139 23.64 -10.72 49.51
CA GLN A 139 25.05 -11.07 49.56
C GLN A 139 25.20 -11.99 50.79
N PRO A 140 25.70 -13.23 50.64
CA PRO A 140 26.06 -14.00 51.81
C PRO A 140 27.13 -13.19 52.55
N VAL A 141 26.84 -12.91 53.81
CA VAL A 141 27.78 -12.41 54.81
C VAL A 141 29.16 -12.98 54.51
N GLN A 142 30.14 -12.09 54.37
CA GLN A 142 31.58 -12.37 54.29
C GLN A 142 32.05 -13.08 55.57
N MET A 143 31.58 -14.32 55.77
CA MET A 143 32.25 -15.32 56.57
C MET A 143 33.25 -15.99 55.64
N VAL A 144 34.47 -16.20 56.12
CA VAL A 144 35.61 -16.82 55.42
C VAL A 144 36.60 -15.82 54.77
N ARG A 145 37.08 -14.86 55.57
CA ARG A 145 38.54 -14.62 55.68
C ARG A 145 38.94 -14.96 57.11
N LEU A 146 39.11 -16.23 57.45
CA LEU A 146 40.42 -16.91 57.39
C LEU A 146 41.56 -16.06 57.97
N TRP A 147 41.72 -16.15 59.29
CA TRP A 147 42.97 -16.36 60.04
C TRP A 147 44.29 -15.73 59.52
N GLY A 148 44.98 -14.93 60.37
CA GLY A 148 46.46 -14.97 60.49
C GLY A 148 47.26 -13.66 60.69
N TRP A 149 47.72 -13.44 61.94
CA TRP A 149 48.90 -12.65 62.45
C TRP A 149 49.02 -11.14 62.16
N GLY A 150 49.57 -10.29 63.03
CA GLY A 150 50.30 -10.41 64.30
C GLY A 150 50.83 -9.02 64.71
N GLY A 151 51.16 -8.83 66.00
CA GLY A 151 51.72 -7.59 66.56
C GLY A 151 51.44 -7.43 68.04
#